data_AF-A0A9X0AL21-F1
#
_entry.id   AF-A0A9X0AL21-F1
#
_cell.length_a   1.000
_cell.length_b   1.000
_cell.length_c   1.000
_cell.angle_alpha   90.00
_cell.angle_beta   90.00
_cell.angle_gamma   90.00
#
_symmetry.space_group_name_H-M   'P 1'
#
loop_
_entity.id
_entity.type
_entity.pdbx_description
1 polymer ?
#
loop_
_entity_poly.entity_id
_entity_poly.type
_entity_poly.pdbx_seq_one_letter_code
_entity_poly.pdbx_strand_id
1 'polypeptide(L)'
;MRKMNLFVKFEYDLSLYPVIVTIIKMKVPIFIADPNYLKNFKGTVMTHQMCYRKSPEVQNRFRPLTPNATSIIILGRHLHHLLVGLSAVRWEIHFHDDWLEHSVTLTDPYEIQESKGFFASLAGFFSTKPKEVEPFFTRKLQEKLIAPYRAILKAFPHFTFKGTIPEDLKIIASSEITLLPAIYDPDQVRMFLDNISNIKGQGAYLFNEGSMSSANGRWEYCRQTIEYGLAGDRGKRLRKSGGVKLMNSLAEIYFDLAYLCAQSTILLMHNQLKGHPSELETLPRCVRANRFDFEDWTEQYAIEITWQPDPIKLATLFYREAVCFRLSMVQEYLTWALRAIDRALQMMPNNLDFLIEKEKILIALTEIL
;
A
#
# COMPACT_ATOMS: atom_id res chain seq x y z
N MET A 1 2.70 -6.43 -42.96
CA MET A 1 2.14 -5.49 -41.95
C MET A 1 3.29 -4.81 -41.22
N ARG A 2 3.47 -3.49 -41.39
CA ARG A 2 4.48 -2.72 -40.65
C ARG A 2 4.25 -2.91 -39.14
N LYS A 3 5.28 -3.25 -38.37
CA LYS A 3 5.24 -3.25 -36.89
C LYS A 3 4.98 -1.81 -36.44
N MET A 4 3.72 -1.42 -36.25
CA MET A 4 3.40 -0.10 -35.72
C MET A 4 3.89 -0.03 -34.28
N ASN A 5 4.91 0.80 -34.05
CA ASN A 5 5.32 1.19 -32.71
C ASN A 5 4.28 2.17 -32.18
N LEU A 6 3.27 1.63 -31.48
CA LEU A 6 2.24 2.43 -30.83
C LEU A 6 2.81 2.99 -29.51
N PHE A 7 2.47 4.23 -29.18
CA PHE A 7 2.85 4.85 -27.92
C PHE A 7 1.66 4.89 -26.96
N VAL A 8 1.91 4.54 -25.70
CA VAL A 8 0.93 4.57 -24.62
C VAL A 8 1.43 5.54 -23.57
N LYS A 9 0.60 6.50 -23.20
CA LYS A 9 0.85 7.40 -22.07
C LYS A 9 0.30 6.76 -20.80
N PHE A 10 1.09 6.77 -19.73
CA PHE A 10 0.63 6.39 -18.40
C PHE A 10 0.74 7.63 -17.51
N GLU A 11 -0.39 8.06 -16.95
CA GLU A 11 -0.51 9.23 -16.08
C GLU A 11 -0.92 8.77 -14.69
N TYR A 12 -0.28 9.32 -13.67
CA TYR A 12 -0.65 9.01 -12.29
C TYR A 12 -0.51 10.21 -11.36
N ASP A 13 -1.44 10.29 -10.40
CA ASP A 13 -1.49 11.29 -9.33
C ASP A 13 -1.40 10.59 -7.97
N LEU A 14 -0.28 9.88 -7.77
CA LEU A 14 0.00 9.06 -6.59
C LEU A 14 1.43 9.32 -6.13
N SER A 15 1.76 8.91 -4.90
CA SER A 15 3.15 8.96 -4.45
C SER A 15 4.02 8.13 -5.39
N LEU A 16 5.11 8.74 -5.87
CA LEU A 16 5.95 8.21 -6.96
C LEU A 16 6.50 6.80 -6.66
N TYR A 17 6.73 6.49 -5.39
CA TYR A 17 7.58 5.38 -5.01
C TYR A 17 7.02 3.99 -5.37
N PRO A 18 5.79 3.59 -5.00
CA PRO A 18 5.32 2.22 -5.26
C PRO A 18 5.14 1.93 -6.75
N VAL A 19 4.64 2.93 -7.50
CA VAL A 19 4.37 2.82 -8.93
C VAL A 19 5.68 2.76 -9.72
N ILE A 20 6.64 3.65 -9.44
CA ILE A 20 7.95 3.63 -10.11
C ILE A 20 8.75 2.37 -9.78
N VAL A 21 8.78 1.96 -8.50
CA VAL A 21 9.46 0.72 -8.10
C VAL A 21 8.87 -0.48 -8.85
N THR A 22 7.56 -0.51 -9.05
CA THR A 22 6.90 -1.55 -9.84
C THR A 22 7.29 -1.52 -11.31
N ILE A 23 7.30 -0.34 -11.93
CA ILE A 23 7.73 -0.14 -13.32
C ILE A 23 9.18 -0.62 -13.52
N ILE A 24 10.05 -0.34 -12.55
CA ILE A 24 11.44 -0.81 -12.53
C ILE A 24 11.51 -2.33 -12.36
N LYS A 25 10.84 -2.89 -11.35
CA LYS A 25 10.79 -4.35 -11.08
C LYS A 25 10.33 -5.14 -12.31
N MET A 26 9.31 -4.63 -13.01
CA MET A 26 8.73 -5.26 -14.21
C MET A 26 9.51 -4.95 -15.49
N LYS A 27 10.66 -4.27 -15.38
CA LYS A 27 11.54 -3.91 -16.51
C LYS A 27 10.77 -3.26 -17.67
N VAL A 28 9.82 -2.37 -17.35
CA VAL A 28 9.04 -1.64 -18.35
C VAL A 28 9.95 -0.57 -18.96
N PRO A 29 10.27 -0.62 -20.27
CA PRO A 29 11.11 0.39 -20.89
C PRO A 29 10.36 1.71 -20.97
N ILE A 30 10.86 2.72 -20.26
CA ILE A 30 10.34 4.09 -20.32
C ILE A 30 10.98 4.80 -21.50
N PHE A 31 10.15 5.33 -22.40
CA PHE A 31 10.62 5.98 -23.62
C PHE A 31 10.80 7.50 -23.43
N ILE A 32 9.84 8.15 -22.75
CA ILE A 32 9.90 9.59 -22.43
C ILE A 32 9.36 9.78 -21.02
N ALA A 33 10.14 10.44 -20.16
CA ALA A 33 9.78 10.81 -18.78
C ALA A 33 9.87 12.32 -18.52
N ASP A 34 10.43 13.11 -19.44
CA ASP A 34 10.58 14.56 -19.29
C ASP A 34 9.21 15.27 -19.49
N PRO A 35 8.70 15.98 -18.46
CA PRO A 35 7.42 16.68 -18.52
C PRO A 35 7.27 17.65 -19.70
N ASN A 36 8.36 18.29 -20.12
CA ASN A 36 8.35 19.28 -21.20
C ASN A 36 8.04 18.63 -22.56
N TYR A 37 8.57 17.43 -22.79
CA TYR A 37 8.29 16.67 -24.00
C TYR A 37 6.93 15.98 -23.94
N LEU A 38 6.52 15.51 -22.76
CA LEU A 38 5.25 14.81 -22.55
C LEU A 38 4.02 15.68 -22.81
N LYS A 39 4.07 16.96 -22.43
CA LYS A 39 2.95 17.90 -22.63
C LYS A 39 2.60 18.08 -24.12
N ASN A 40 3.62 18.01 -24.99
CA ASN A 40 3.47 18.29 -26.42
C ASN A 40 3.43 17.03 -27.30
N PHE A 41 3.61 15.84 -26.70
CA PHE A 41 3.63 14.59 -27.45
C PHE A 41 2.22 14.15 -27.84
N LYS A 42 1.85 14.31 -29.12
CA LYS A 42 0.54 13.92 -29.65
C LYS A 42 0.49 12.50 -30.25
N GLY A 43 1.62 11.78 -30.28
CA GLY A 43 1.72 10.47 -30.93
C GLY A 43 1.17 9.29 -30.13
N THR A 44 0.52 9.52 -28.99
CA THR A 44 -0.05 8.46 -28.15
C THR A 44 -1.39 8.01 -28.68
N VAL A 45 -1.56 6.70 -28.82
CA VAL A 45 -2.85 6.11 -29.22
C VAL A 45 -3.73 5.78 -28.01
N MET A 46 -3.15 5.80 -26.81
CA MET A 46 -3.83 5.42 -25.59
C MET A 46 -3.22 6.14 -24.39
N THR A 47 -4.06 6.55 -23.46
CA THR A 47 -3.67 7.08 -22.15
C THR A 47 -4.32 6.24 -21.05
N HIS A 48 -3.52 5.69 -20.14
CA HIS A 48 -3.99 5.10 -18.89
C HIS A 48 -3.71 6.07 -17.76
N GLN A 49 -4.78 6.58 -17.14
CA GLN A 49 -4.73 7.44 -15.97
C GLN A 49 -5.07 6.66 -14.70
N MET A 50 -4.30 6.87 -13.64
CA MET A 50 -4.50 6.31 -12.30
C MET A 50 -4.47 7.43 -11.26
N CYS A 51 -5.58 7.70 -10.59
CA CYS A 51 -5.69 8.79 -9.63
C CYS A 51 -6.48 8.37 -8.39
N TYR A 52 -6.36 9.15 -7.32
CA TYR A 52 -7.27 9.03 -6.18
C TYR A 52 -8.70 9.40 -6.59
N ARG A 53 -9.67 8.63 -6.09
CA ARG A 53 -11.09 8.90 -6.27
C ARG A 53 -11.43 10.28 -5.71
N LYS A 54 -12.33 10.98 -6.39
CA LYS A 54 -12.81 12.30 -5.97
C LYS A 54 -13.85 12.28 -4.85
N SER A 55 -13.91 11.22 -4.04
CA SER A 55 -14.85 11.16 -2.92
C SER A 55 -14.33 12.04 -1.76
N PRO A 56 -15.23 12.68 -0.98
CA PRO A 56 -14.82 13.52 0.15
C PRO A 56 -13.90 12.78 1.15
N GLU A 57 -14.20 11.51 1.41
CA GLU A 57 -13.42 10.64 2.30
C GLU A 57 -11.96 10.47 1.82
N VAL A 58 -11.77 10.27 0.52
CA VAL A 58 -10.45 10.06 -0.09
C VAL A 58 -9.69 11.38 -0.19
N GLN A 59 -10.35 12.47 -0.60
CA GLN A 59 -9.71 13.78 -0.71
C GLN A 59 -9.29 14.38 0.64
N ASN A 60 -10.04 14.09 1.70
CA ASN A 60 -9.67 14.52 3.06
C ASN A 60 -8.44 13.77 3.59
N ARG A 61 -8.22 12.52 3.15
CA ARG A 61 -7.08 11.69 3.58
C ARG A 61 -5.84 11.87 2.69
N PHE A 62 -6.04 12.04 1.39
CA PHE A 62 -4.97 12.14 0.40
C PHE A 62 -5.03 13.52 -0.25
N ARG A 63 -4.10 14.40 0.12
CA ARG A 63 -3.85 15.61 -0.67
C ARG A 63 -3.20 15.19 -1.99
N PRO A 64 -3.69 15.66 -3.16
CA PRO A 64 -3.01 15.47 -4.43
C PRO A 64 -1.55 15.92 -4.30
N LEU A 65 -0.61 15.06 -4.70
CA LEU A 65 0.81 15.40 -4.68
C LEU A 65 1.06 16.27 -5.90
N THR A 66 0.96 17.59 -5.70
CA THR A 66 1.16 18.65 -6.71
C THR A 66 0.16 18.64 -7.87
N PRO A 67 -0.15 19.80 -8.49
CA PRO A 67 -1.13 19.90 -9.58
C PRO A 67 -0.70 19.23 -10.90
N ASN A 68 0.49 18.61 -10.96
CA ASN A 68 1.05 18.06 -12.19
C ASN A 68 1.14 16.53 -12.10
N ALA A 69 0.11 15.83 -12.58
CA ALA A 69 0.13 14.37 -12.73
C ALA A 69 1.43 13.93 -13.43
N THR A 70 2.16 13.00 -12.82
CA THR A 70 3.39 12.49 -13.43
C THR A 70 2.99 11.61 -14.59
N SER A 71 3.63 11.81 -15.74
CA SER A 71 3.34 11.09 -16.97
C SER A 71 4.59 10.37 -17.46
N ILE A 72 4.42 9.20 -18.06
CA ILE A 72 5.46 8.51 -18.81
C ILE A 72 4.89 7.99 -20.13
N ILE A 73 5.74 7.83 -21.13
CA ILE A 73 5.38 7.12 -22.37
C ILE A 73 6.11 5.79 -22.43
N ILE A 74 5.35 4.74 -22.75
CA ILE A 74 5.85 3.41 -23.05
C ILE A 74 5.45 3.00 -24.46
N LEU A 75 6.12 1.98 -24.99
CA LEU A 75 5.69 1.36 -26.24
C LEU A 75 4.55 0.37 -25.97
N GLY A 76 3.57 0.30 -26.86
CA GLY A 76 2.39 -0.55 -26.70
C GLY A 76 2.72 -2.04 -26.55
N ARG A 77 3.85 -2.51 -27.09
CA ARG A 77 4.34 -3.88 -26.87
C ARG A 77 4.73 -4.18 -25.42
N HIS A 78 5.00 -3.14 -24.62
CA HIS A 78 5.37 -3.25 -23.20
C HIS A 78 4.19 -2.98 -22.26
N LEU A 79 2.99 -2.70 -22.81
CA LEU A 79 1.78 -2.51 -22.03
C LEU A 79 1.51 -3.69 -21.09
N HIS A 80 1.72 -4.92 -21.56
CA HIS A 80 1.54 -6.12 -20.75
C HIS A 80 2.34 -6.07 -19.44
N HIS A 81 3.61 -5.66 -19.47
CA HIS A 81 4.46 -5.58 -18.27
C HIS A 81 3.96 -4.51 -17.28
N LEU A 82 3.50 -3.36 -17.80
CA LEU A 82 2.90 -2.32 -16.97
C LEU A 82 1.66 -2.87 -16.25
N LEU A 83 0.77 -3.56 -16.97
CA LEU A 83 -0.47 -4.10 -16.40
C LEU A 83 -0.22 -5.21 -15.39
N VAL A 84 0.76 -6.09 -15.64
CA VAL A 84 1.20 -7.10 -14.66
C VAL A 84 1.73 -6.40 -13.40
N GLY A 85 2.51 -5.34 -13.58
CA GLY A 85 2.97 -4.48 -12.49
C GLY A 85 1.82 -3.89 -11.68
N LEU A 86 0.85 -3.26 -12.34
CA LEU A 86 -0.31 -2.66 -11.67
C LEU A 86 -1.16 -3.70 -10.93
N SER A 87 -1.35 -4.89 -11.52
CA SER A 87 -2.04 -5.99 -10.85
C SER A 87 -1.30 -6.49 -9.60
N ALA A 88 0.03 -6.39 -9.57
CA ALA A 88 0.82 -6.74 -8.40
C ALA A 88 0.82 -5.61 -7.35
N VAL A 89 0.98 -4.36 -7.78
CA VAL A 89 1.11 -3.20 -6.88
C VAL A 89 -0.17 -2.93 -6.08
N ARG A 90 -1.33 -3.46 -6.50
CA ARG A 90 -2.59 -3.36 -5.74
C ARG A 90 -2.48 -3.89 -4.30
N TRP A 91 -1.51 -4.78 -4.06
CA TRP A 91 -1.21 -5.33 -2.74
C TRP A 91 -0.22 -4.46 -1.95
N GLU A 92 0.59 -3.66 -2.64
CA GLU A 92 1.56 -2.73 -2.05
C GLU A 92 0.93 -1.35 -1.76
N ILE A 93 -0.07 -0.93 -2.55
CA ILE A 93 -0.79 0.34 -2.36
C ILE A 93 -2.01 0.13 -1.47
N HIS A 94 -2.04 0.85 -0.34
CA HIS A 94 -3.16 0.82 0.60
C HIS A 94 -4.48 1.12 -0.09
N PHE A 95 -5.48 0.29 0.19
CA PHE A 95 -6.86 0.47 -0.29
C PHE A 95 -6.96 0.77 -1.79
N HIS A 96 -6.04 0.17 -2.58
CA HIS A 96 -6.00 0.34 -4.02
C HIS A 96 -7.40 0.23 -4.65
N ASP A 97 -8.14 -0.82 -4.29
CA ASP A 97 -9.47 -1.10 -4.82
C ASP A 97 -10.55 -0.08 -4.38
N ASP A 98 -10.38 0.56 -3.22
CA ASP A 98 -11.40 1.44 -2.64
C ASP A 98 -11.13 2.91 -2.93
N TRP A 99 -9.87 3.30 -3.17
CA TRP A 99 -9.45 4.70 -3.25
C TRP A 99 -8.95 5.12 -4.62
N LEU A 100 -8.66 4.20 -5.52
CA LEU A 100 -8.10 4.54 -6.83
C LEU A 100 -9.15 4.41 -7.91
N GLU A 101 -9.10 5.34 -8.85
CA GLU A 101 -9.83 5.29 -10.11
C GLU A 101 -8.82 5.08 -11.23
N HIS A 102 -9.14 4.14 -12.13
CA HIS A 102 -8.39 3.92 -13.35
C HIS A 102 -9.26 4.31 -14.53
N SER A 103 -8.70 5.08 -15.46
CA SER A 103 -9.36 5.33 -16.73
C SER A 103 -8.43 5.15 -17.91
N VAL A 104 -8.92 4.47 -18.94
CA VAL A 104 -8.17 4.25 -20.18
C VAL A 104 -8.88 4.97 -21.30
N THR A 105 -8.19 5.91 -21.93
CA THR A 105 -8.70 6.72 -23.04
C THR A 105 -8.00 6.31 -24.32
N LEU A 106 -8.75 5.87 -25.33
CA LEU A 106 -8.23 5.74 -26.69
C LEU A 106 -8.40 7.09 -27.41
N THR A 107 -7.29 7.62 -27.91
CA THR A 107 -7.23 8.94 -28.57
C THR A 107 -6.69 8.76 -29.98
N ASP A 108 -7.41 9.25 -30.99
CA ASP A 108 -6.97 9.12 -32.36
C ASP A 108 -5.89 10.20 -32.61
N PRO A 109 -4.62 9.80 -32.84
CA PRO A 109 -3.54 10.76 -33.02
C PRO A 109 -3.67 11.56 -34.33
N TYR A 110 -4.57 11.16 -35.23
CA TYR A 110 -4.83 11.79 -36.52
C TYR A 110 -6.20 12.46 -36.59
N GLU A 111 -7.02 12.38 -35.54
CA GLU A 111 -8.23 13.18 -35.46
C GLU A 111 -7.80 14.65 -35.45
N ILE A 112 -8.12 15.34 -36.54
CA ILE A 112 -7.86 16.76 -36.69
C ILE A 112 -8.58 17.42 -35.52
N GLN A 113 -7.84 17.88 -34.52
CA GLN A 113 -8.36 18.84 -33.58
C GLN A 113 -8.81 20.02 -34.43
N GLU A 114 -10.10 20.13 -34.72
CA GLU A 114 -10.67 21.32 -35.31
C GLU A 114 -10.28 22.47 -34.39
N SER A 115 -9.22 23.17 -34.78
CA SER A 115 -8.81 24.39 -34.11
C SER A 115 -9.96 25.35 -34.27
N LYS A 116 -10.78 25.50 -33.23
CA LYS A 116 -11.62 26.68 -33.02
C LYS A 116 -10.69 27.88 -32.89
N GLY A 117 -10.18 28.36 -34.01
CA GLY A 117 -9.08 29.33 -34.05
C GLY A 117 -8.88 29.88 -35.46
N PHE A 118 -9.55 31.01 -35.71
CA PHE A 118 -9.27 32.09 -36.67
C PHE A 118 -9.06 31.80 -38.17
N PHE A 119 -8.66 30.60 -38.60
CA PHE A 119 -8.41 30.27 -40.02
C PHE A 119 -9.59 29.57 -40.73
N ALA A 120 -10.72 29.37 -40.05
CA ALA A 120 -11.94 28.83 -40.66
C ALA A 120 -12.53 29.74 -41.77
N SER A 121 -12.09 31.00 -41.89
CA SER A 121 -12.63 31.94 -42.90
C SER A 121 -11.99 31.86 -44.28
N LEU A 122 -10.92 31.08 -44.48
CA LEU A 122 -10.27 30.94 -45.80
C LEU A 122 -10.46 29.56 -46.46
N ALA A 123 -10.94 28.56 -45.73
CA ALA A 123 -11.20 27.22 -46.26
C ALA A 123 -12.50 27.12 -47.10
N GLY A 124 -13.33 28.17 -47.11
CA GLY A 124 -14.61 28.21 -47.84
C GLY A 124 -14.49 28.27 -49.38
N PHE A 125 -13.28 28.38 -49.95
CA PHE A 125 -13.07 28.54 -51.40
C PHE A 125 -12.58 27.29 -52.14
N PHE A 126 -12.19 26.23 -51.45
CA PHE A 126 -11.82 24.96 -52.08
C PHE A 126 -12.74 23.85 -51.60
N SER A 127 -13.91 23.76 -52.25
CA SER A 127 -14.80 22.60 -52.15
C SER A 127 -14.08 21.36 -52.70
N THR A 128 -13.39 20.67 -51.82
CA THR A 128 -13.09 19.25 -52.00
C THR A 128 -14.00 18.52 -51.02
N LYS A 129 -14.86 17.64 -51.54
CA LYS A 129 -15.64 16.70 -50.73
C LYS A 129 -14.69 16.11 -49.67
N PRO A 130 -15.03 16.11 -48.37
CA PRO A 130 -14.21 15.43 -47.39
C PRO A 130 -14.11 13.97 -47.84
N LYS A 131 -12.91 13.51 -48.19
CA LYS A 131 -12.63 12.08 -48.30
C LYS A 131 -13.00 11.52 -46.94
N GLU A 132 -13.92 10.56 -46.90
CA GLU A 132 -14.13 9.72 -45.71
C GLU A 132 -12.77 9.10 -45.37
N VAL A 133 -12.07 9.70 -44.41
CA VAL A 133 -10.82 9.15 -43.89
C VAL A 133 -11.24 7.92 -43.10
N GLU A 134 -10.78 6.74 -43.50
CA GLU A 134 -10.99 5.54 -42.70
C GLU A 134 -10.50 5.82 -41.28
N PRO A 135 -11.33 5.56 -40.25
CA PRO A 135 -10.96 5.85 -38.87
C PRO A 135 -9.68 5.08 -38.53
N PHE A 136 -8.68 5.78 -37.97
CA PHE A 136 -7.40 5.19 -37.61
C PHE A 136 -7.58 3.97 -36.69
N PHE A 137 -8.57 4.06 -35.79
CA PHE A 137 -9.01 2.93 -34.98
C PHE A 137 -10.04 2.07 -35.71
N THR A 138 -9.55 0.99 -36.32
CA THR A 138 -10.42 -0.16 -36.62
C THR A 138 -10.84 -0.85 -35.33
N ARG A 139 -12.03 -1.48 -35.31
CA ARG A 139 -12.50 -2.31 -34.18
C ARG A 139 -11.44 -3.34 -33.75
N LYS A 140 -10.80 -3.98 -34.73
CA LYS A 140 -9.72 -4.95 -34.50
C LYS A 140 -8.53 -4.34 -33.75
N LEU A 141 -8.17 -3.08 -34.02
CA LEU A 141 -7.10 -2.39 -33.31
C LEU A 141 -7.52 -2.02 -31.88
N GLN A 142 -8.75 -1.53 -31.69
CA GLN A 142 -9.30 -1.21 -30.36
C GLN A 142 -9.34 -2.46 -29.48
N GLU A 143 -9.88 -3.57 -29.98
CA GLU A 143 -9.90 -4.86 -29.28
C GLU A 143 -8.48 -5.32 -28.92
N LYS A 144 -7.51 -5.18 -29.83
CA LYS A 144 -6.11 -5.52 -29.57
C LYS A 144 -5.48 -4.67 -28.46
N LEU A 145 -5.82 -3.38 -28.38
CA LEU A 145 -5.31 -2.48 -27.33
C LEU A 145 -5.97 -2.73 -25.98
N ILE A 146 -7.24 -3.14 -25.97
CA ILE A 146 -8.02 -3.39 -24.76
C ILE A 146 -7.79 -4.81 -24.21
N ALA A 147 -7.51 -5.80 -25.06
CA ALA A 147 -7.35 -7.20 -24.65
C ALA A 147 -6.37 -7.43 -23.48
N PRO A 148 -5.19 -6.78 -23.42
CA PRO A 148 -4.29 -6.92 -22.28
C PRO A 148 -4.92 -6.49 -20.94
N TYR A 149 -5.74 -5.44 -20.93
CA TYR A 149 -6.43 -5.00 -19.72
C TYR A 149 -7.43 -6.06 -19.25
N ARG A 150 -8.25 -6.58 -20.16
CA ARG A 150 -9.23 -7.63 -19.86
C ARG A 150 -8.56 -8.90 -19.33
N ALA A 151 -7.41 -9.27 -19.88
CA ALA A 151 -6.70 -10.48 -19.49
C ALA A 151 -6.02 -10.37 -18.12
N ILE A 152 -5.49 -9.19 -17.78
CA ILE A 152 -4.58 -9.03 -16.63
C ILE A 152 -5.26 -8.32 -15.46
N LEU A 153 -5.99 -7.23 -15.72
CA LEU A 153 -6.62 -6.45 -14.67
C LEU A 153 -7.94 -7.11 -14.29
N LYS A 154 -7.94 -7.79 -13.15
CA LYS A 154 -9.12 -8.39 -12.54
C LYS A 154 -9.39 -7.75 -11.19
N ALA A 155 -10.67 -7.53 -10.89
CA ALA A 155 -11.13 -6.95 -9.64
C ALA A 155 -10.69 -5.48 -9.42
N PHE A 156 -10.81 -4.65 -10.47
CA PHE A 156 -10.57 -3.19 -10.39
C PHE A 156 -11.92 -2.48 -10.45
N PRO A 157 -12.62 -2.27 -9.31
CA PRO A 157 -14.03 -1.88 -9.29
C PRO A 157 -14.30 -0.47 -9.83
N HIS A 158 -13.28 0.39 -9.84
CA HIS A 158 -13.35 1.77 -10.32
C HIS A 158 -12.56 1.96 -11.61
N PHE A 159 -12.76 1.05 -12.56
CA PHE A 159 -12.12 1.08 -13.88
C PHE A 159 -13.10 1.57 -14.95
N THR A 160 -12.67 2.50 -15.81
CA THR A 160 -13.49 3.03 -16.91
C THR A 160 -12.73 3.12 -18.23
N PHE A 161 -13.45 2.94 -19.34
CA PHE A 161 -12.96 3.22 -20.69
C PHE A 161 -13.57 4.52 -21.23
N LYS A 162 -12.75 5.37 -21.84
CA LYS A 162 -13.11 6.68 -22.40
C LYS A 162 -12.62 6.80 -23.86
N GLY A 163 -13.12 7.81 -24.57
CA GLY A 163 -12.75 8.10 -25.96
C GLY A 163 -13.51 7.26 -26.99
N THR A 164 -12.94 7.18 -28.19
CA THR A 164 -13.57 6.57 -29.38
C THR A 164 -13.49 5.05 -29.32
N ILE A 165 -14.36 4.44 -28.50
CA ILE A 165 -14.48 3.00 -28.29
C ILE A 165 -15.96 2.62 -28.43
N PRO A 166 -16.31 1.59 -29.21
CA PRO A 166 -17.67 1.08 -29.30
C PRO A 166 -18.25 0.76 -27.93
N GLU A 167 -19.50 1.14 -27.70
CA GLU A 167 -20.13 1.06 -26.37
C GLU A 167 -20.29 -0.39 -25.90
N ASP A 168 -20.57 -1.32 -26.81
CA ASP A 168 -20.59 -2.77 -26.54
C ASP A 168 -19.23 -3.25 -26.01
N LEU A 169 -18.14 -2.82 -26.64
CA LEU A 169 -16.78 -3.18 -26.22
C LEU A 169 -16.43 -2.56 -24.86
N LYS A 170 -16.85 -1.30 -24.59
CA LYS A 170 -16.64 -0.66 -23.28
C LYS A 170 -17.37 -1.43 -22.17
N ILE A 171 -18.63 -1.79 -22.38
CA ILE A 171 -19.45 -2.49 -21.38
C ILE A 171 -18.85 -3.88 -21.08
N ILE A 172 -18.53 -4.65 -22.11
CA ILE A 172 -17.95 -5.99 -21.95
C ILE A 172 -16.58 -5.89 -21.26
N ALA A 173 -15.69 -5.02 -21.76
CA ALA A 173 -14.35 -4.91 -21.22
C ALA A 173 -14.35 -4.37 -19.78
N SER A 174 -15.19 -3.37 -19.48
CA SER A 174 -15.29 -2.82 -18.13
C SER A 174 -15.86 -3.85 -17.16
N SER A 175 -16.93 -4.57 -17.53
CA SER A 175 -17.52 -5.58 -16.65
C SER A 175 -16.55 -6.72 -16.33
N GLU A 176 -15.76 -7.18 -17.28
CA GLU A 176 -14.73 -8.22 -17.05
C GLU A 176 -13.57 -7.77 -16.16
N ILE A 177 -13.28 -6.47 -16.11
CA ILE A 177 -12.21 -5.89 -15.28
C ILE A 177 -12.73 -5.54 -13.88
N THR A 178 -13.93 -4.97 -13.79
CA THR A 178 -14.54 -4.52 -12.54
C THR A 178 -15.16 -5.65 -11.73
N LEU A 179 -15.43 -6.82 -12.35
CA LEU A 179 -15.95 -7.99 -11.66
C LEU A 179 -15.03 -8.39 -10.50
N LEU A 180 -15.55 -8.23 -9.28
CA LEU A 180 -14.90 -8.67 -8.06
C LEU A 180 -15.27 -10.15 -7.83
N PRO A 181 -14.30 -11.08 -7.82
CA PRO A 181 -14.61 -12.47 -7.46
C PRO A 181 -15.03 -12.53 -5.99
N ALA A 182 -15.87 -13.51 -5.63
CA ALA A 182 -16.31 -13.67 -4.24
C ALA A 182 -15.17 -14.06 -3.28
N ILE A 183 -14.11 -14.66 -3.82
CA ILE A 183 -12.88 -15.04 -3.13
C ILE A 183 -11.68 -14.72 -4.05
N TYR A 184 -10.55 -14.41 -3.45
CA TYR A 184 -9.24 -14.34 -4.10
C TYR A 184 -8.68 -15.75 -4.34
N ASP A 185 -7.88 -15.87 -5.38
CA ASP A 185 -7.12 -17.11 -5.61
C ASP A 185 -5.97 -17.27 -4.60
N PRO A 186 -5.40 -18.48 -4.44
CA PRO A 186 -4.32 -18.71 -3.49
C PRO A 186 -3.05 -17.88 -3.74
N ASP A 187 -2.74 -17.56 -4.99
CA ASP A 187 -1.56 -16.78 -5.33
C ASP A 187 -1.72 -15.32 -4.87
N GLN A 188 -2.92 -14.76 -5.02
CA GLN A 188 -3.29 -13.44 -4.52
C GLN A 188 -3.21 -13.34 -2.99
N VAL A 189 -3.70 -14.36 -2.27
CA VAL A 189 -3.56 -14.43 -0.80
C VAL A 189 -2.08 -14.52 -0.41
N ARG A 190 -1.29 -15.33 -1.13
CA ARG A 190 0.16 -15.43 -0.92
C ARG A 190 0.87 -14.10 -1.16
N MET A 191 0.57 -13.41 -2.26
CA MET A 191 1.16 -12.10 -2.58
C MET A 191 0.89 -11.06 -1.48
N PHE A 192 -0.30 -11.06 -0.89
CA PHE A 192 -0.60 -10.21 0.25
C PHE A 192 0.30 -10.54 1.46
N LEU A 193 0.38 -11.82 1.85
CA LEU A 193 1.24 -12.26 2.96
C LEU A 193 2.73 -12.01 2.71
N ASP A 194 3.20 -12.21 1.49
CA ASP A 194 4.58 -11.96 1.08
C ASP A 194 4.91 -10.46 1.20
N ASN A 195 3.97 -9.58 0.82
CA ASN A 195 4.13 -8.14 0.99
C ASN A 195 4.26 -7.76 2.48
N ILE A 196 3.35 -8.26 3.33
CA ILE A 196 3.42 -8.02 4.79
C ILE A 196 4.76 -8.52 5.36
N SER A 197 5.17 -9.73 5.00
CA SER A 197 6.43 -10.32 5.47
C SER A 197 7.66 -9.53 5.01
N ASN A 198 7.65 -9.03 3.77
CA ASN A 198 8.70 -8.15 3.24
C ASN A 198 8.78 -6.83 4.01
N ILE A 199 7.65 -6.19 4.31
CA ILE A 199 7.64 -4.93 5.10
C ILE A 199 8.20 -5.17 6.51
N LYS A 200 7.78 -6.25 7.20
CA LYS A 200 8.35 -6.66 8.50
C LYS A 200 9.86 -6.86 8.40
N GLY A 201 10.32 -7.55 7.36
CA GLY A 201 11.74 -7.80 7.10
C GLY A 201 12.56 -6.53 6.86
N GLN A 202 12.00 -5.53 6.18
CA GLN A 202 12.64 -4.21 6.00
C GLN A 202 12.85 -3.49 7.34
N GLY A 203 11.88 -3.59 8.26
CA GLY A 203 12.05 -3.06 9.62
C GLY A 203 13.18 -3.77 10.38
N ALA A 204 13.28 -5.10 10.27
CA ALA A 204 14.38 -5.86 10.87
C ALA A 204 15.75 -5.50 10.28
N TYR A 205 15.83 -5.26 8.96
CA TYR A 205 17.04 -4.76 8.32
C TYR A 205 17.47 -3.41 8.89
N LEU A 206 16.55 -2.44 8.97
CA LEU A 206 16.84 -1.11 9.54
C LEU A 206 17.25 -1.17 11.00
N PHE A 207 16.65 -2.09 11.76
CA PHE A 207 17.00 -2.32 13.15
C PHE A 207 18.44 -2.81 13.29
N ASN A 208 18.85 -3.77 12.47
CA ASN A 208 20.22 -4.31 12.46
C ASN A 208 21.27 -3.27 12.02
N GLU A 209 20.88 -2.33 11.15
CA GLU A 209 21.70 -1.16 10.76
C GLU A 209 21.78 -0.07 11.85
N GLY A 210 21.16 -0.30 13.02
CA GLY A 210 21.16 0.66 14.13
C GLY A 210 20.18 1.83 13.95
N SER A 211 19.28 1.76 12.97
CA SER A 211 18.26 2.79 12.69
C SER A 211 16.93 2.43 13.37
N MET A 212 16.89 2.41 14.70
CA MET A 212 15.73 1.94 15.50
C MET A 212 14.44 2.74 15.24
N SER A 213 14.51 4.08 15.14
CA SER A 213 13.32 4.90 14.86
C SER A 213 12.73 4.59 13.48
N SER A 214 13.58 4.38 12.47
CA SER A 214 13.15 3.97 11.13
C SER A 214 12.59 2.55 11.10
N ALA A 215 13.16 1.64 11.89
CA ALA A 215 12.65 0.29 12.06
C ALA A 215 11.23 0.30 12.65
N ASN A 216 11.03 1.04 13.75
CA ASN A 216 9.71 1.22 14.37
C ASN A 216 8.70 1.80 13.38
N GLY A 217 9.09 2.83 12.61
CA GLY A 217 8.23 3.39 11.56
C GLY A 217 7.83 2.38 10.48
N ARG A 218 8.71 1.45 10.10
CA ARG A 218 8.39 0.37 9.15
C ARG A 218 7.49 -0.71 9.75
N TRP A 219 7.67 -1.07 11.01
CA TRP A 219 6.79 -2.03 11.69
C TRP A 219 5.40 -1.46 11.93
N GLU A 220 5.29 -0.18 12.28
CA GLU A 220 4.01 0.52 12.36
C GLU A 220 3.31 0.57 10.99
N TYR A 221 4.07 0.85 9.92
CA TYR A 221 3.56 0.76 8.56
C TYR A 221 3.07 -0.65 8.20
N CYS A 222 3.79 -1.69 8.64
CA CYS A 222 3.37 -3.09 8.47
C CYS A 222 2.01 -3.35 9.15
N ARG A 223 1.85 -2.91 10.40
CA ARG A 223 0.62 -3.06 11.18
C ARG A 223 -0.57 -2.41 10.49
N GLN A 224 -0.42 -1.16 10.08
CA GLN A 224 -1.43 -0.43 9.30
C GLN A 224 -1.77 -1.16 8.00
N THR A 225 -0.78 -1.75 7.33
CA THR A 225 -1.00 -2.52 6.09
C THR A 225 -1.89 -3.74 6.33
N ILE A 226 -1.74 -4.43 7.48
CA ILE A 226 -2.60 -5.55 7.87
C ILE A 226 -4.03 -5.07 8.10
N GLU A 227 -4.22 -4.05 8.96
CA GLU A 227 -5.54 -3.51 9.30
C GLU A 227 -6.29 -3.03 8.05
N TYR A 228 -5.61 -2.28 7.21
CA TYR A 228 -6.16 -1.76 5.96
C TYR A 228 -6.44 -2.86 4.94
N GLY A 229 -5.60 -3.89 4.88
CA GLY A 229 -5.83 -5.06 4.02
C GLY A 229 -7.08 -5.86 4.42
N LEU A 230 -7.46 -5.81 5.69
CA LEU A 230 -8.62 -6.52 6.26
C LEU A 230 -9.88 -5.65 6.40
N ALA A 231 -9.80 -4.37 6.06
CA ALA A 231 -10.94 -3.47 6.07
C ALA A 231 -11.86 -3.67 4.84
N GLY A 232 -13.14 -3.31 5.01
CA GLY A 232 -14.12 -3.28 3.93
C GLY A 232 -14.41 -4.62 3.26
N ASP A 233 -14.94 -4.57 2.04
CA ASP A 233 -15.32 -5.77 1.29
C ASP A 233 -14.10 -6.52 0.73
N ARG A 234 -12.99 -5.80 0.45
CA ARG A 234 -11.69 -6.42 0.15
C ARG A 234 -11.23 -7.31 1.29
N GLY A 235 -11.28 -6.81 2.52
CA GLY A 235 -10.92 -7.57 3.70
C GLY A 235 -11.79 -8.80 3.91
N LYS A 236 -13.11 -8.67 3.77
CA LYS A 236 -14.04 -9.81 3.84
C LYS A 236 -13.68 -10.91 2.83
N ARG A 237 -13.39 -10.53 1.57
CA ARG A 237 -12.92 -11.48 0.55
C ARG A 237 -11.61 -12.13 0.96
N LEU A 238 -10.64 -11.34 1.39
CA LEU A 238 -9.32 -11.82 1.79
C LEU A 238 -9.41 -12.84 2.93
N ARG A 239 -10.19 -12.55 3.98
CA ARG A 239 -10.44 -13.46 5.10
C ARG A 239 -11.15 -14.73 4.65
N LYS A 240 -12.21 -14.62 3.84
CA LYS A 240 -12.92 -15.78 3.29
C LYS A 240 -12.01 -16.68 2.42
N SER A 241 -11.04 -16.09 1.72
CA SER A 241 -10.16 -16.79 0.78
C SER A 241 -8.99 -17.47 1.48
N GLY A 242 -8.35 -16.77 2.42
CA GLY A 242 -7.22 -17.29 3.18
C GLY A 242 -7.61 -18.13 4.39
N GLY A 243 -8.83 -17.93 4.90
CA GLY A 243 -9.38 -18.63 6.05
C GLY A 243 -8.53 -18.49 7.31
N VAL A 244 -8.67 -19.46 8.21
CA VAL A 244 -7.95 -19.52 9.50
C VAL A 244 -6.44 -19.52 9.30
N LYS A 245 -5.92 -20.12 8.22
CA LYS A 245 -4.47 -20.15 7.95
C LYS A 245 -3.92 -18.74 7.77
N LEU A 246 -4.56 -17.92 6.92
CA LEU A 246 -4.18 -16.52 6.74
C LEU A 246 -4.29 -15.75 8.05
N MET A 247 -5.42 -15.87 8.75
CA MET A 247 -5.67 -15.11 9.97
C MET A 247 -4.68 -15.43 11.08
N ASN A 248 -4.31 -16.70 11.24
CA ASN A 248 -3.27 -17.12 12.18
C ASN A 248 -1.89 -16.56 11.79
N SER A 249 -1.51 -16.60 10.51
CA SER A 249 -0.24 -16.00 10.06
C SER A 249 -0.20 -14.49 10.29
N LEU A 250 -1.32 -13.79 10.09
CA LEU A 250 -1.42 -12.37 10.38
C LEU A 250 -1.35 -12.09 11.88
N ALA A 251 -2.02 -12.88 12.72
CA ALA A 251 -1.95 -12.76 14.17
C ALA A 251 -0.52 -12.93 14.71
N GLU A 252 0.21 -13.93 14.22
CA GLU A 252 1.61 -14.14 14.57
C GLU A 252 2.48 -12.95 14.16
N ILE A 253 2.31 -12.44 12.93
CA ILE A 253 3.04 -11.26 12.47
C ILE A 253 2.71 -10.05 13.34
N TYR A 254 1.42 -9.81 13.63
CA TYR A 254 0.97 -8.66 14.41
C TYR A 254 1.55 -8.69 15.83
N PHE A 255 1.57 -9.86 16.48
CA PHE A 255 2.25 -10.07 17.76
C PHE A 255 3.76 -9.81 17.66
N ASP A 256 4.42 -10.36 16.65
CA ASP A 256 5.85 -10.16 16.45
C ASP A 256 6.20 -8.68 16.24
N LEU A 257 5.34 -7.88 15.59
CA LEU A 257 5.53 -6.43 15.46
C LEU A 257 5.53 -5.74 16.83
N ALA A 258 4.57 -6.05 17.71
CA ALA A 258 4.55 -5.52 19.08
C ALA A 258 5.82 -5.94 19.86
N TYR A 259 6.22 -7.21 19.74
CA TYR A 259 7.44 -7.76 20.33
C TYR A 259 8.72 -7.04 19.87
N LEU A 260 8.85 -6.80 18.55
CA LEU A 260 10.00 -6.13 17.95
C LEU A 260 10.04 -4.64 18.31
N CYS A 261 8.90 -3.94 18.23
CA CYS A 261 8.78 -2.55 18.64
C CYS A 261 9.19 -2.36 20.11
N ALA A 262 8.77 -3.24 21.01
CA ALA A 262 9.16 -3.18 22.42
C ALA A 262 10.69 -3.29 22.60
N GLN A 263 11.34 -4.24 21.91
CA GLN A 263 12.79 -4.39 21.97
C GLN A 263 13.53 -3.16 21.44
N SER A 264 13.09 -2.64 20.30
CA SER A 264 13.68 -1.47 19.66
C SER A 264 13.56 -0.23 20.53
N THR A 265 12.40 -0.03 21.16
CA THR A 265 12.17 1.07 22.10
C THR A 265 13.08 0.98 23.33
N ILE A 266 13.28 -0.20 23.92
CA ILE A 266 14.22 -0.36 25.05
C ILE A 266 15.63 0.08 24.65
N LEU A 267 16.10 -0.32 23.48
CA LEU A 267 17.42 0.05 22.99
C LEU A 267 17.54 1.56 22.72
N LEU A 268 16.48 2.19 22.19
CA LEU A 268 16.40 3.65 22.03
C LEU A 268 16.52 4.35 23.39
N MET A 269 15.70 3.94 24.36
CA MET A 269 15.66 4.54 25.70
C MET A 269 17.00 4.39 26.43
N HIS A 270 17.68 3.26 26.29
CA HIS A 270 19.00 3.05 26.91
C HIS A 270 20.13 3.85 26.26
N ASN A 271 20.19 3.89 24.93
CA ASN A 271 21.41 4.29 24.22
C ASN A 271 21.33 5.70 23.61
N GLN A 272 20.14 6.15 23.22
CA GLN A 272 19.97 7.33 22.36
C GLN A 272 19.18 8.47 23.00
N LEU A 273 18.41 8.18 24.06
CA LEU A 273 17.48 9.16 24.66
C LEU A 273 17.94 9.72 26.01
N LYS A 274 19.20 9.52 26.36
CA LYS A 274 19.79 10.13 27.56
C LYS A 274 19.79 11.65 27.42
N GLY A 275 18.95 12.34 28.18
CA GLY A 275 18.77 13.80 28.11
C GLY A 275 17.56 14.28 27.29
N HIS A 276 16.70 13.37 26.82
CA HIS A 276 15.47 13.68 26.08
C HIS A 276 14.20 13.29 26.87
N PRO A 277 13.84 14.04 27.93
CA PRO A 277 12.81 13.63 28.89
C PRO A 277 11.41 13.48 28.27
N SER A 278 11.05 14.31 27.28
CA SER A 278 9.75 14.22 26.61
C SER A 278 9.56 12.94 25.79
N GLU A 279 10.64 12.40 25.22
CA GLU A 279 10.59 11.14 24.47
C GLU A 279 10.52 9.94 25.42
N LEU A 280 11.21 10.02 26.56
CA LEU A 280 11.15 9.01 27.62
C LEU A 280 9.75 8.88 28.23
N GLU A 281 8.94 9.93 28.23
CA GLU A 281 7.55 9.91 28.71
C GLU A 281 6.54 9.33 27.69
N THR A 282 6.82 9.43 26.39
CA THR A 282 5.86 9.04 25.35
C THR A 282 6.02 7.59 24.91
N LEU A 283 7.26 7.13 24.77
CA LEU A 283 7.58 5.81 24.23
C LEU A 283 7.00 4.62 25.01
N PRO A 284 6.96 4.61 26.36
CA PRO A 284 6.36 3.49 27.09
C PRO A 284 4.86 3.33 26.79
N ARG A 285 4.14 4.44 26.59
CA ARG A 285 2.73 4.40 26.18
C ARG A 285 2.57 3.80 24.79
N CYS A 286 3.45 4.11 23.84
CA CYS A 286 3.42 3.50 22.52
C CYS A 286 3.67 1.98 22.58
N VAL A 287 4.60 1.51 23.40
CA VAL A 287 4.84 0.06 23.60
C VAL A 287 3.60 -0.63 24.17
N ARG A 288 2.98 -0.02 25.18
CA ARG A 288 1.72 -0.52 25.75
C ARG A 288 0.59 -0.55 24.75
N ALA A 289 0.42 0.53 23.98
CA ALA A 289 -0.59 0.65 22.95
C ALA A 289 -0.43 -0.47 21.90
N ASN A 290 0.79 -0.73 21.42
CA ASN A 290 1.02 -1.82 20.46
C ASN A 290 0.58 -3.20 20.97
N ARG A 291 0.76 -3.49 22.27
CA ARG A 291 0.25 -4.74 22.87
C ARG A 291 -1.27 -4.75 22.92
N PHE A 292 -1.91 -3.65 23.35
CA PHE A 292 -3.37 -3.57 23.38
C PHE A 292 -3.99 -3.61 22.00
N ASP A 293 -3.42 -2.91 21.01
CA ASP A 293 -3.86 -2.96 19.62
C ASP A 293 -3.83 -4.41 19.09
N PHE A 294 -2.81 -5.19 19.45
CA PHE A 294 -2.77 -6.63 19.14
C PHE A 294 -3.90 -7.40 19.84
N GLU A 295 -4.10 -7.21 21.15
CA GLU A 295 -5.16 -7.87 21.93
C GLU A 295 -6.54 -7.54 21.35
N ASP A 296 -6.85 -6.26 21.17
CA ASP A 296 -8.10 -5.75 20.59
C ASP A 296 -8.32 -6.30 19.17
N TRP A 297 -7.27 -6.33 18.34
CA TRP A 297 -7.36 -6.87 16.98
C TRP A 297 -7.63 -8.38 16.99
N THR A 298 -6.98 -9.14 17.88
CA THR A 298 -7.27 -10.58 18.00
C THR A 298 -8.67 -10.86 18.54
N GLU A 299 -9.17 -10.03 19.45
CA GLU A 299 -10.55 -10.13 19.97
C GLU A 299 -11.57 -9.80 18.88
N GLN A 300 -11.33 -8.75 18.08
CA GLN A 300 -12.17 -8.39 16.94
C GLN A 300 -12.35 -9.56 15.95
N TYR A 301 -11.31 -10.38 15.77
CA TYR A 301 -11.32 -11.52 14.85
C TYR A 301 -11.28 -12.88 15.58
N ALA A 302 -11.76 -12.96 16.82
CA ALA A 302 -11.63 -14.15 17.68
C ALA A 302 -12.26 -15.43 17.09
N ILE A 303 -13.28 -15.30 16.24
CA ILE A 303 -13.91 -16.45 15.55
C ILE A 303 -13.00 -16.98 14.43
N GLU A 304 -12.16 -16.14 13.84
CA GLU A 304 -11.35 -16.44 12.66
C GLU A 304 -9.89 -16.77 13.02
N ILE A 305 -9.45 -16.43 14.23
CA ILE A 305 -8.08 -16.64 14.74
C ILE A 305 -8.09 -17.75 15.79
N THR A 306 -7.23 -18.74 15.61
CA THR A 306 -6.97 -19.81 16.59
C THR A 306 -5.54 -19.81 17.10
N TRP A 307 -4.67 -19.00 16.49
CA TRP A 307 -3.29 -18.82 16.92
C TRP A 307 -3.24 -18.16 18.31
N GLN A 308 -2.28 -18.60 19.10
CA GLN A 308 -1.97 -18.05 20.41
C GLN A 308 -0.46 -17.79 20.49
N PRO A 309 -0.03 -16.70 21.13
CA PRO A 309 1.38 -16.41 21.29
C PRO A 309 2.05 -17.50 22.14
N ASP A 310 3.30 -17.80 21.80
CA ASP A 310 4.15 -18.62 22.65
C ASP A 310 4.25 -17.98 24.06
N PRO A 311 3.96 -18.73 25.14
CA PRO A 311 3.93 -18.17 26.50
C PRO A 311 5.26 -17.52 26.91
N ILE A 312 6.40 -18.04 26.44
CA ILE A 312 7.73 -17.49 26.75
C ILE A 312 7.92 -16.15 26.04
N LYS A 313 7.55 -16.05 24.75
CA LYS A 313 7.56 -14.78 24.02
C LYS A 313 6.61 -13.75 24.64
N LEU A 314 5.41 -14.15 25.05
CA LEU A 314 4.44 -13.25 25.68
C LEU A 314 4.94 -12.75 27.05
N ALA A 315 5.50 -13.62 27.88
CA ALA A 315 6.15 -13.22 29.12
C ALA A 315 7.30 -12.23 28.88
N THR A 316 8.10 -12.47 27.83
CA THR A 316 9.17 -11.56 27.42
C THR A 316 8.65 -10.21 26.95
N LEU A 317 7.50 -10.15 26.26
CA LEU A 317 6.86 -8.89 25.88
C LEU A 317 6.44 -8.09 27.13
N PHE A 318 5.82 -8.73 28.12
CA PHE A 318 5.46 -8.07 29.39
C PHE A 318 6.70 -7.58 30.15
N TYR A 319 7.77 -8.38 30.19
CA TYR A 319 9.06 -7.96 30.74
C TYR A 319 9.57 -6.70 30.05
N ARG A 320 9.57 -6.66 28.71
CA ARG A 320 10.02 -5.50 27.93
C ARG A 320 9.17 -4.26 28.19
N GLU A 321 7.85 -4.43 28.27
CA GLU A 321 6.93 -3.35 28.65
C GLU A 321 7.28 -2.79 30.05
N ALA A 322 7.58 -3.66 31.02
CA ALA A 322 8.00 -3.25 32.36
C ALA A 322 9.32 -2.46 32.34
N VAL A 323 10.31 -2.92 31.57
CA VAL A 323 11.59 -2.21 31.40
C VAL A 323 11.37 -0.82 30.82
N CYS A 324 10.55 -0.67 29.76
CA CYS A 324 10.22 0.63 29.19
C CYS A 324 9.60 1.58 30.22
N PHE A 325 8.62 1.11 31.00
CA PHE A 325 8.00 1.93 32.04
C PHE A 325 8.97 2.33 33.15
N ARG A 326 9.88 1.45 33.55
CA ARG A 326 10.90 1.81 34.54
C ARG A 326 11.84 2.87 33.99
N LEU A 327 12.30 2.71 32.75
CA LEU A 327 13.26 3.63 32.13
C LEU A 327 12.73 5.05 31.93
N SER A 328 11.41 5.26 31.91
CA SER A 328 10.86 6.61 31.83
C SER A 328 10.99 7.40 33.14
N MET A 329 11.15 6.71 34.27
CA MET A 329 11.16 7.30 35.62
C MET A 329 9.91 8.15 35.94
N VAL A 330 8.80 7.89 35.24
CA VAL A 330 7.51 8.56 35.47
C VAL A 330 6.75 7.77 36.54
N GLN A 331 6.37 8.43 37.64
CA GLN A 331 5.78 7.77 38.81
C GLN A 331 4.54 6.93 38.47
N GLU A 332 3.65 7.43 37.61
CA GLU A 332 2.48 6.69 37.15
C GLU A 332 2.86 5.37 36.46
N TYR A 333 3.93 5.39 35.66
CA TYR A 333 4.35 4.24 34.87
C TYR A 333 5.06 3.20 35.71
N LEU A 334 5.69 3.56 36.82
CA LEU A 334 6.29 2.56 37.72
C LEU A 334 5.24 1.58 38.30
N THR A 335 4.03 2.06 38.56
CA THR A 335 2.92 1.17 38.95
C THR A 335 2.53 0.22 37.81
N TRP A 336 2.58 0.69 36.56
CA TRP A 336 2.34 -0.15 35.38
C TRP A 336 3.48 -1.13 35.13
N ALA A 337 4.73 -0.71 35.40
CA ALA A 337 5.92 -1.56 35.35
C ALA A 337 5.77 -2.74 36.29
N LEU A 338 5.34 -2.50 37.53
CA LEU A 338 5.12 -3.55 38.51
C LEU A 338 4.04 -4.56 38.06
N ARG A 339 2.93 -4.08 37.50
CA ARG A 339 1.88 -4.96 36.95
C ARG A 339 2.37 -5.78 35.77
N ALA A 340 3.15 -5.18 34.87
CA ALA A 340 3.69 -5.87 33.70
C ALA A 340 4.72 -6.94 34.11
N ILE A 341 5.64 -6.63 35.02
CA ILE A 341 6.64 -7.60 35.48
C ILE A 341 6.01 -8.73 36.29
N ASP A 342 4.95 -8.45 37.06
CA ASP A 342 4.20 -9.50 37.77
C ASP A 342 3.52 -10.46 36.81
N ARG A 343 2.95 -9.97 35.69
CA ARG A 343 2.41 -10.83 34.63
C ARG A 343 3.51 -11.68 33.99
N ALA A 344 4.67 -11.10 33.71
CA ALA A 344 5.81 -11.83 33.17
C ALA A 344 6.26 -12.96 34.13
N LEU A 345 6.33 -12.68 35.43
CA LEU A 345 6.68 -13.65 36.47
C LEU A 345 5.59 -14.69 36.71
N GLN A 346 4.30 -14.39 36.52
CA GLN A 346 3.25 -15.41 36.56
C GLN A 346 3.46 -16.49 35.50
N MET A 347 3.94 -16.11 34.32
CA MET A 347 4.23 -17.01 33.22
C MET A 347 5.59 -17.70 33.37
N MET A 348 6.57 -17.00 33.93
CA MET A 348 7.94 -17.50 34.13
C MET A 348 8.48 -17.12 35.53
N PRO A 349 8.08 -17.85 36.60
CA PRO A 349 8.31 -17.43 37.99
C PRO A 349 9.78 -17.35 38.42
N ASN A 350 10.63 -18.19 37.83
CA ASN A 350 12.03 -18.33 38.21
C ASN A 350 12.99 -17.65 37.22
N ASN A 351 12.49 -16.78 36.34
CA ASN A 351 13.37 -16.05 35.43
C ASN A 351 14.15 -14.97 36.20
N LEU A 352 15.47 -15.13 36.26
CA LEU A 352 16.36 -14.26 37.03
C LEU A 352 16.31 -12.80 36.56
N ASP A 353 16.30 -12.56 35.25
CA ASP A 353 16.24 -11.21 34.68
C ASP A 353 14.95 -10.49 35.08
N PHE A 354 13.84 -11.23 35.17
CA PHE A 354 12.55 -10.67 35.53
C PHE A 354 12.50 -10.31 37.03
N LEU A 355 13.08 -11.15 37.88
CA LEU A 355 13.20 -10.88 39.31
C LEU A 355 14.09 -9.66 39.58
N ILE A 356 15.24 -9.57 38.91
CA ILE A 356 16.15 -8.42 39.00
C ILE A 356 15.43 -7.14 38.56
N GLU A 357 14.67 -7.19 37.48
CA GLU A 357 13.95 -6.01 36.99
C GLU A 357 12.83 -5.58 37.94
N LYS A 358 12.11 -6.54 38.55
CA LYS A 358 11.13 -6.25 39.59
C LYS A 358 11.76 -5.53 40.78
N GLU A 359 12.94 -5.96 41.22
CA GLU A 359 13.68 -5.30 42.30
C GLU A 359 14.04 -3.85 41.93
N LYS A 360 14.55 -3.60 40.72
CA LYS A 360 14.83 -2.24 40.24
C LYS A 360 13.59 -1.35 40.20
N ILE A 361 12.43 -1.90 39.82
CA ILE A 361 11.16 -1.17 39.82
C ILE A 361 10.77 -0.77 41.25
N LEU A 362 10.90 -1.70 42.20
CA LEU A 362 10.60 -1.43 43.61
C LEU A 362 11.51 -0.36 44.21
N ILE A 363 12.81 -0.39 43.89
CA ILE A 363 13.77 0.65 44.29
C ILE A 363 13.35 2.01 43.70
N ALA A 364 13.07 2.07 42.40
CA ALA A 364 12.65 3.32 41.74
C ALA A 364 11.37 3.90 42.35
N LEU A 365 10.41 3.05 42.76
CA LEU A 365 9.19 3.48 43.45
C LEU A 365 9.49 4.13 44.81
N THR A 366 10.52 3.66 45.52
CA THR A 366 10.91 4.22 46.82
C THR A 366 11.73 5.50 46.71
N GLU A 367 12.45 5.72 45.60
CA GLU A 367 13.30 6.91 45.39
C GLU A 367 12.52 8.14 44.89
N ILE A 368 11.29 7.96 44.39
CA ILE A 368 10.42 9.06 43.90
C ILE A 368 9.39 9.51 44.95
N LEU A 369 9.19 8.73 46.03
CA LEU A 369 8.42 9.12 47.22
C LEU A 369 9.28 9.93 48.18
#